data_AF-A0A170ZJK8-F1
#
_entry.id   AF-A0A170ZJK8-F1
#
_cell.length_a   1.000
_cell.length_b   1.000
_cell.length_c   1.000
_cell.angle_alpha   90.00
_cell.angle_beta   90.00
_cell.angle_gamma   90.00
#
_symmetry.space_group_name_H-M   'P 1'
#
loop_
_entity.id
_entity.type
_entity.pdbx_description
1 polymer ?
#
loop_
_entity_poly.entity_id
_entity_poly.type
_entity_poly.pdbx_seq_one_letter_code
_entity_poly.pdbx_strand_id
1 'polypeptide(L)'
;KLYPALLYTWWLDEKNFTSLTRPWYTKALPFPFNFYYPRKYRNQANSLMEALFESLGSQENIETKVYSDAEKCLTSLSIRLDSSEFMFGAHPTSIDATLFAYLAPLLKAPFKSTSLQNHLKECNNLQKFVIRILQRYFPKDCQEYETQKRDEAKFNVGSNDSEFPNKRRNQFFATLFAIIAMLSYAVSAGIVQNPHIDAKSSVDNEPMLFE
;
A
#
# COMPACT_ATOMS: atom_id res chain seq x y z
N LYS A 1 1.08 21.76 -3.68
CA LYS A 1 2.54 21.51 -3.86
C LYS A 1 3.07 20.36 -3.02
N LEU A 2 2.59 20.18 -1.78
CA LEU A 2 3.02 19.07 -0.90
C LEU A 2 2.55 17.67 -1.36
N TYR A 3 1.34 17.54 -1.91
CA TYR A 3 0.76 16.26 -2.33
C TYR A 3 1.61 15.47 -3.35
N PRO A 4 2.09 16.08 -4.46
CA PRO A 4 3.04 15.44 -5.37
C PRO A 4 4.27 14.83 -4.68
N ALA A 5 4.87 15.56 -3.72
CA ALA A 5 6.05 15.08 -3.02
C ALA A 5 5.78 13.90 -2.12
N LEU A 6 4.64 13.88 -1.44
CA LEU A 6 4.24 12.71 -0.66
C LEU A 6 4.06 11.49 -1.55
N LEU A 7 3.35 11.62 -2.67
CA LEU A 7 3.19 10.51 -3.61
C LEU A 7 4.53 10.02 -4.14
N TYR A 8 5.44 10.94 -4.45
CA TYR A 8 6.80 10.61 -4.88
C TYR A 8 7.53 9.79 -3.79
N THR A 9 7.58 10.29 -2.55
CA THR A 9 8.25 9.61 -1.42
C THR A 9 7.66 8.23 -1.12
N TRP A 10 6.33 8.07 -1.24
CA TRP A 10 5.66 6.80 -0.93
C TRP A 10 5.78 5.75 -2.05
N TRP A 11 5.68 6.16 -3.31
CA TRP A 11 5.47 5.24 -4.44
C TRP A 11 6.61 5.21 -5.46
N LEU A 12 7.32 6.32 -5.65
CA LEU A 12 8.31 6.48 -6.72
C LEU A 12 9.74 6.33 -6.19
N ASP A 13 10.01 6.83 -4.98
CA ASP A 13 11.29 6.61 -4.30
C ASP A 13 11.48 5.11 -4.04
N GLU A 14 12.42 4.51 -4.78
CA GLU A 14 12.65 3.07 -4.75
C GLU A 14 13.10 2.57 -3.37
N LYS A 15 13.90 3.37 -2.65
CA LYS A 15 14.41 2.99 -1.33
C LYS A 15 13.27 2.90 -0.33
N ASN A 16 12.37 3.88 -0.33
CA ASN A 16 11.21 3.90 0.56
C ASN A 16 10.15 2.87 0.15
N PHE A 17 9.90 2.72 -1.14
CA PHE A 17 8.89 1.80 -1.65
C PHE A 17 9.21 0.34 -1.33
N THR A 18 10.46 -0.08 -1.56
CA THR A 18 10.90 -1.46 -1.34
C THR A 18 10.98 -1.81 0.15
N SER A 19 11.46 -0.88 0.98
CA SER A 19 11.68 -1.13 2.41
C SER A 19 10.43 -0.98 3.28
N LEU A 20 9.48 -0.13 2.90
CA LEU A 20 8.32 0.20 3.75
C LEU A 20 6.99 0.00 3.05
N THR A 21 6.73 0.76 1.98
CA THR A 21 5.40 0.85 1.39
C THR A 21 4.92 -0.51 0.92
N ARG A 22 5.75 -1.23 0.16
CA ARG A 22 5.38 -2.57 -0.35
C ARG A 22 5.18 -3.57 0.80
N PRO A 23 6.11 -3.77 1.74
CA PRO A 23 5.90 -4.65 2.89
C PRO A 23 4.61 -4.35 3.67
N TRP A 24 4.34 -3.08 3.96
CA TRP A 24 3.13 -2.67 4.69
C TRP A 24 1.85 -3.05 3.96
N TYR A 25 1.77 -2.75 2.67
CA TYR A 25 0.61 -3.15 1.85
C TYR A 25 0.50 -4.67 1.72
N THR A 26 1.61 -5.40 1.60
CA THR A 26 1.58 -6.87 1.52
C THR A 26 1.16 -7.54 2.82
N LYS A 27 1.43 -6.93 3.98
CA LYS A 27 0.97 -7.40 5.29
C LYS A 27 -0.51 -7.09 5.51
N ALA A 28 -0.95 -5.90 5.10
CA ALA A 28 -2.33 -5.44 5.29
C ALA A 28 -3.33 -6.10 4.34
N LEU A 29 -2.93 -6.39 3.10
CA LEU A 29 -3.85 -6.84 2.06
C LEU A 29 -3.68 -8.33 1.70
N PRO A 30 -4.77 -9.05 1.44
CA PRO A 30 -4.72 -10.41 0.91
C PRO A 30 -4.27 -10.45 -0.56
N PHE A 31 -3.73 -11.60 -0.98
CA PHE A 31 -3.65 -11.92 -2.41
C PHE A 31 -5.06 -11.94 -3.03
N PRO A 32 -5.26 -11.41 -4.26
CA PRO A 32 -4.27 -10.79 -5.16
C PRO A 32 -4.10 -9.28 -4.98
N PHE A 33 -4.85 -8.67 -4.07
CA PHE A 33 -4.89 -7.21 -3.87
C PHE A 33 -3.56 -6.63 -3.41
N ASN A 34 -2.74 -7.39 -2.68
CA ASN A 34 -1.38 -6.99 -2.31
C ASN A 34 -0.46 -6.67 -3.50
N PHE A 35 -0.74 -7.17 -4.71
CA PHE A 35 -0.01 -6.83 -5.93
C PHE A 35 -0.71 -5.72 -6.73
N TYR A 36 -2.05 -5.78 -6.80
CA TYR A 36 -2.84 -4.85 -7.60
C TYR A 36 -2.73 -3.41 -7.09
N TYR A 37 -2.94 -3.17 -5.79
CA TYR A 37 -2.97 -1.81 -5.24
C TYR A 37 -1.63 -1.09 -5.34
N PRO A 38 -0.49 -1.68 -4.95
CA PRO A 38 0.80 -1.01 -5.11
C PRO A 38 1.13 -0.65 -6.55
N ARG A 39 0.79 -1.52 -7.51
CA ARG A 39 0.96 -1.22 -8.94
C ARG A 39 0.07 -0.07 -9.39
N LYS A 40 -1.21 -0.10 -8.99
CA LYS A 40 -2.19 0.95 -9.32
C LYS A 40 -1.73 2.32 -8.81
N TYR A 41 -1.34 2.42 -7.54
CA TYR A 41 -0.92 3.68 -6.95
C TYR A 41 0.41 4.18 -7.50
N ARG A 42 1.37 3.29 -7.77
CA ARG A 42 2.62 3.66 -8.44
C ARG A 42 2.37 4.22 -9.84
N ASN A 43 1.49 3.59 -10.63
CA ASN A 43 1.12 4.09 -11.95
C ASN A 43 0.42 5.46 -11.86
N GLN A 44 -0.46 5.65 -10.88
CA GLN A 44 -1.11 6.93 -10.64
C GLN A 44 -0.10 8.02 -10.26
N ALA A 45 0.89 7.69 -9.42
CA ALA A 45 1.94 8.62 -9.03
C ALA A 45 2.82 9.01 -10.23
N ASN A 46 3.21 8.04 -11.07
CA ASN A 46 3.96 8.29 -12.30
C ASN A 46 3.20 9.21 -13.25
N SER A 47 1.94 8.89 -13.56
CA SER A 47 1.11 9.70 -14.45
C SER A 47 0.93 11.14 -13.94
N LEU A 48 0.80 11.31 -12.62
CA LEU A 48 0.75 12.65 -12.02
C LEU A 48 2.09 13.39 -12.15
N MET A 49 3.22 12.72 -11.95
CA MET A 49 4.54 13.36 -12.09
C MET A 49 4.82 13.75 -13.54
N GLU A 50 4.51 12.87 -14.49
CA GLU A 50 4.61 13.14 -15.92
C GLU A 50 3.78 14.37 -16.30
N ALA A 51 2.51 14.44 -15.85
CA ALA A 51 1.64 15.57 -16.13
C ALA A 51 2.09 16.90 -15.50
N LEU A 52 2.76 16.86 -14.34
CA LEU A 52 3.19 18.07 -13.62
C LEU A 52 4.60 18.54 -14.00
N PHE A 53 5.46 17.64 -14.46
CA PHE A 53 6.89 17.87 -14.65
C PHE A 53 7.42 17.37 -15.99
N GLU A 54 6.56 17.26 -17.01
CA GLU A 54 6.87 16.81 -18.37
C GLU A 54 8.15 17.45 -18.93
N SER A 55 8.35 18.74 -18.66
CA SER A 55 9.48 19.52 -19.16
C SER A 55 10.84 19.15 -18.57
N LEU A 56 10.90 18.37 -17.49
CA LEU A 56 12.15 18.09 -16.77
C LEU A 56 12.92 16.89 -17.32
N GLY A 57 12.27 16.00 -18.09
CA GLY A 57 12.84 14.91 -18.89
C GLY A 57 13.56 13.77 -18.13
N SER A 58 14.25 14.08 -17.03
CA SER A 58 14.98 13.14 -16.18
C SER A 58 14.29 12.97 -14.84
N GLN A 59 14.24 11.72 -14.36
CA GLN A 59 13.64 11.37 -13.07
C GLN A 59 14.33 12.06 -11.88
N GLU A 60 15.65 12.28 -11.96
CA GLU A 60 16.42 12.97 -10.92
C GLU A 60 16.06 14.46 -10.83
N ASN A 61 15.80 15.09 -11.98
CA ASN A 61 15.36 16.48 -12.04
C ASN A 61 13.95 16.63 -11.46
N ILE A 62 13.07 15.66 -11.73
CA ILE A 62 11.72 15.58 -11.16
C ILE A 62 11.82 15.46 -9.64
N GLU A 63 12.63 14.54 -9.12
CA GLU A 63 12.86 14.37 -7.68
C GLU A 63 13.27 15.67 -7.01
N THR A 64 14.35 16.28 -7.51
CA THR A 64 14.93 17.52 -6.96
C THR A 64 13.91 18.65 -6.97
N LYS A 65 13.15 18.79 -8.06
CA LYS A 65 12.14 19.83 -8.19
C LYS A 65 10.95 19.60 -7.25
N VAL A 66 10.48 18.37 -7.16
CA VAL A 66 9.35 17.97 -6.31
C VAL A 66 9.68 18.23 -4.84
N TYR A 67 10.87 17.83 -4.39
CA TYR A 67 11.32 18.08 -3.02
C TYR A 67 11.56 19.57 -2.75
N SER A 68 12.20 20.29 -3.66
CA SER A 68 12.38 21.74 -3.50
C SER A 68 11.06 22.51 -3.40
N ASP A 69 10.07 22.18 -4.23
CA ASP A 69 8.74 22.79 -4.19
C ASP A 69 7.99 22.44 -2.88
N ALA A 70 8.20 21.23 -2.35
CA ALA A 70 7.60 20.80 -1.08
C ALA A 70 8.27 21.45 0.13
N GLU A 71 9.60 21.55 0.17
CA GLU A 71 10.35 22.23 1.23
C GLU A 71 9.94 23.70 1.31
N LYS A 72 9.85 24.40 0.18
CA LYS A 72 9.33 25.78 0.12
C LYS A 72 7.92 25.86 0.68
N CYS A 73 7.05 24.92 0.32
CA CYS A 73 5.68 24.85 0.84
C CYS A 73 5.66 24.65 2.36
N LEU A 74 6.50 23.76 2.90
CA LEU A 74 6.62 23.52 4.34
C LEU A 74 7.14 24.75 5.08
N THR A 75 8.12 25.45 4.52
CA THR A 75 8.62 26.71 5.09
C THR A 75 7.53 27.78 5.09
N SER A 76 6.76 27.94 4.01
CA SER A 76 5.62 28.87 3.99
C SER A 76 4.53 28.49 5.00
N LEU A 77 4.25 27.19 5.15
CA LEU A 77 3.31 26.67 6.16
C LEU A 77 3.80 26.97 7.58
N SER A 78 5.10 26.77 7.83
CA SER A 78 5.74 27.10 9.10
C SER A 78 5.60 28.59 9.42
N ILE A 79 5.91 29.48 8.45
CA ILE A 79 5.72 30.93 8.62
C ILE A 79 4.26 31.27 8.88
N ARG A 80 3.32 30.63 8.19
CA ARG A 80 1.89 30.91 8.35
C ARG A 80 1.33 30.45 9.69
N LEU A 81 1.83 29.33 10.22
CA LEU A 81 1.44 28.83 11.53
C LEU A 81 2.08 29.66 12.65
N ASP A 82 3.34 30.05 12.49
CA ASP A 82 4.13 30.81 13.45
C ASP A 82 3.97 30.27 14.89
N SER A 83 3.29 31.02 15.76
CA SER A 83 3.00 30.72 17.16
C SER A 83 1.56 30.26 17.41
N SER A 84 0.73 30.18 16.37
CA SER A 84 -0.68 29.81 16.48
C SER A 84 -0.87 28.31 16.73
N GLU A 85 -1.98 27.95 17.39
CA GLU A 85 -2.33 26.54 17.61
C GLU A 85 -2.87 25.87 16.35
N PHE A 86 -3.60 26.61 15.53
CA PHE A 86 -4.18 26.18 14.26
C PHE A 86 -3.94 27.24 13.19
N MET A 87 -4.08 26.87 11.92
CA MET A 87 -3.79 27.74 10.78
C MET A 87 -4.61 29.04 10.79
N PHE A 88 -5.85 28.98 11.27
CA PHE A 88 -6.76 30.13 11.31
C PHE A 88 -7.12 30.60 12.73
N GLY A 89 -6.25 30.33 13.71
CA GLY A 89 -6.37 30.87 15.07
C GLY A 89 -6.53 29.78 16.13
N ALA A 90 -7.56 29.91 16.97
CA ALA A 90 -7.73 29.10 18.18
C ALA A 90 -8.55 27.82 17.98
N HIS A 91 -9.20 27.64 16.82
CA HIS A 91 -10.10 26.52 16.58
C HIS A 91 -9.62 25.68 15.39
N PRO A 92 -9.78 24.34 15.44
CA PRO A 92 -9.40 23.48 14.34
C PRO A 92 -10.29 23.75 13.13
N THR A 93 -9.67 23.79 11.96
CA THR A 93 -10.36 23.96 10.68
C THR A 93 -10.13 22.77 9.76
N SER A 94 -10.88 22.68 8.66
CA SER A 94 -10.70 21.62 7.66
C SER A 94 -9.30 21.60 7.04
N ILE A 95 -8.64 22.76 6.95
CA ILE A 95 -7.25 22.82 6.48
C ILE A 95 -6.28 22.22 7.50
N ASP A 96 -6.54 22.35 8.81
CA ASP A 96 -5.71 21.75 9.84
C ASP A 96 -5.80 20.22 9.79
N ALA A 97 -7.00 19.68 9.56
CA ALA A 97 -7.19 18.25 9.35
C ALA A 97 -6.46 17.75 8.08
N THR A 98 -6.53 18.53 7.00
CA THR A 98 -5.83 18.21 5.74
C THR A 98 -4.30 18.29 5.92
N LEU A 99 -3.81 19.31 6.59
CA LEU A 99 -2.39 19.49 6.88
C LEU A 99 -1.89 18.36 7.78
N PHE A 100 -2.65 18.02 8.82
CA PHE A 100 -2.37 16.88 9.67
C PHE A 100 -2.27 15.57 8.89
N ALA A 101 -3.22 15.29 7.99
CA ALA A 101 -3.22 14.09 7.16
C ALA A 101 -1.98 13.96 6.28
N TYR A 102 -1.38 15.08 5.87
CA TYR A 102 -0.14 15.10 5.10
C TYR A 102 1.12 15.05 5.96
N LEU A 103 1.16 15.82 7.04
CA LEU A 103 2.35 15.95 7.89
C LEU A 103 2.55 14.75 8.82
N ALA A 104 1.48 14.16 9.35
CA ALA A 104 1.59 13.09 10.33
C ALA A 104 2.25 11.82 9.73
N PRO A 105 1.82 11.30 8.56
CA PRO A 105 2.51 10.18 7.93
C PRO A 105 3.94 10.54 7.53
N LEU A 106 4.17 11.76 7.05
CA LEU A 106 5.51 12.22 6.66
C LEU A 106 6.48 12.22 7.85
N LEU A 107 6.01 12.63 9.02
CA LEU A 107 6.81 12.72 10.24
C LEU A 107 7.00 11.36 10.93
N LYS A 108 5.96 10.52 10.95
CA LYS A 108 5.93 9.28 11.75
C LYS A 108 6.35 8.03 10.99
N ALA A 109 6.22 8.00 9.66
CA ALA A 109 6.63 6.84 8.89
C ALA A 109 8.17 6.68 8.90
N PRO A 110 8.69 5.46 9.06
CA PRO A 110 10.12 5.21 9.23
C PRO A 110 10.89 5.17 7.90
N PHE A 111 10.77 6.21 7.06
CA PHE A 111 11.41 6.33 5.74
C PHE A 111 12.93 6.10 5.78
N LYS A 112 13.46 5.46 4.74
CA LYS A 112 14.91 5.26 4.54
C LYS A 112 15.55 6.47 3.87
N SER A 113 14.87 7.05 2.89
CA SER A 113 15.22 8.35 2.31
C SER A 113 14.53 9.44 3.13
N THR A 114 15.30 10.24 3.87
CA THR A 114 14.78 11.15 4.89
C THR A 114 14.92 12.63 4.53
N SER A 115 15.24 13.00 3.29
CA SER A 115 15.50 14.42 2.93
C SER A 115 14.33 15.34 3.31
N LEU A 116 13.14 15.06 2.77
CA LEU A 116 11.94 15.85 3.06
C LEU A 116 11.50 15.74 4.54
N GLN A 117 11.71 14.58 5.15
CA GLN A 117 11.38 14.36 6.56
C GLN A 117 12.30 15.17 7.49
N ASN A 118 13.58 15.33 7.13
CA ASN A 118 14.53 16.12 7.89
C ASN A 118 14.17 17.60 7.86
N HIS A 119 13.82 18.15 6.69
CA HIS A 119 13.32 19.53 6.58
C HIS A 119 12.06 19.77 7.43
N LEU A 120 11.13 18.79 7.45
CA LEU A 120 9.96 18.87 8.33
C LEU A 120 10.34 18.85 9.82
N LYS A 121 11.36 18.08 10.21
CA LYS A 121 11.86 18.03 11.60
C LYS A 121 12.56 19.33 12.02
N GLU A 122 13.20 20.03 11.08
CA GLU A 122 13.76 21.36 11.33
C GLU A 122 12.66 22.40 11.63
N CYS A 123 11.47 22.22 11.05
CA CYS A 123 10.28 23.02 11.35
C CYS A 123 9.61 22.59 12.67
N ASN A 124 10.20 22.99 13.80
CA ASN A 124 9.75 22.63 15.15
C ASN A 124 8.26 22.96 15.45
N ASN A 125 7.75 24.07 14.90
CA ASN A 125 6.35 24.48 15.06
C ASN A 125 5.38 23.51 14.38
N LEU A 126 5.68 23.06 13.16
CA LEU A 126 4.89 22.06 12.44
C LEU A 126 4.94 20.70 13.15
N GLN A 127 6.10 20.33 13.68
CA GLN A 127 6.23 19.11 14.48
C GLN A 127 5.33 19.16 15.73
N LYS A 128 5.39 20.28 16.48
CA LYS A 128 4.53 20.52 17.65
C LYS A 128 3.06 20.51 17.28
N PHE A 129 2.69 21.07 16.14
CA PHE A 129 1.32 21.04 15.61
C PHE A 129 0.81 19.61 15.41
N VAL A 130 1.59 18.75 14.74
CA VAL A 130 1.22 17.34 14.54
C VAL A 130 1.09 16.60 15.87
N ILE A 131 2.05 16.78 16.79
CA ILE A 131 2.02 16.12 18.10
C ILE A 131 0.80 16.57 18.92
N ARG A 132 0.49 17.87 18.92
CA ARG A 132 -0.68 18.44 19.61
C ARG A 132 -1.98 17.86 19.08
N ILE A 133 -2.13 17.73 17.76
CA ILE A 133 -3.34 17.12 17.16
C ILE A 133 -3.45 15.64 17.53
N LEU A 134 -2.35 14.87 17.46
CA LEU A 134 -2.32 13.47 17.88
C LEU A 134 -2.78 13.30 19.33
N GLN A 135 -2.22 14.09 20.25
CA GLN A 135 -2.56 14.00 21.67
C GLN A 135 -3.99 14.44 21.96
N ARG A 136 -4.48 15.49 21.28
CA ARG A 136 -5.80 16.06 21.55
C ARG A 136 -6.94 15.22 20.99
N TYR A 137 -6.78 14.65 19.79
CA TYR A 137 -7.87 13.97 19.08
C TYR A 137 -7.68 12.45 18.95
N PHE A 138 -6.46 11.94 19.08
CA PHE A 138 -6.12 10.52 18.95
C PHE A 138 -5.35 9.96 20.17
N PRO A 139 -5.77 10.25 21.42
CA PRO A 139 -5.02 9.85 22.61
C PRO A 139 -4.95 8.32 22.78
N LYS A 140 -6.02 7.60 22.42
CA LYS A 140 -6.09 6.14 22.50
C LYS A 140 -5.11 5.48 21.53
N ASP A 141 -5.12 5.91 20.27
CA ASP A 141 -4.23 5.40 19.23
C ASP A 141 -2.75 5.62 19.59
N CYS A 142 -2.43 6.76 20.21
CA CYS A 142 -1.09 7.03 20.71
C CYS A 142 -0.68 6.04 21.82
N GLN A 143 -1.58 5.76 22.77
CA GLN A 143 -1.32 4.81 23.84
C GLN A 143 -1.15 3.38 23.30
N GLU A 144 -2.05 2.96 22.41
CA GLU A 144 -2.01 1.64 21.78
C GLU A 144 -0.71 1.44 20.98
N TYR A 145 -0.29 2.43 20.19
CA TYR A 145 0.97 2.39 19.47
C TYR A 145 2.18 2.21 20.40
N GLU A 146 2.25 2.96 21.51
CA GLU A 146 3.33 2.83 22.47
C GLU A 146 3.32 1.47 23.19
N THR A 147 2.14 0.88 23.44
CA THR A 147 2.04 -0.49 23.99
C THR A 147 2.52 -1.54 22.99
N GLN A 148 2.06 -1.49 21.74
CA GLN A 148 2.49 -2.40 20.68
C GLN A 148 4.00 -2.34 20.47
N LYS A 149 4.57 -1.13 20.43
CA LYS A 149 6.01 -0.94 20.27
C LYS A 149 6.81 -1.54 21.44
N ARG A 150 6.30 -1.44 22.68
CA ARG A 150 6.93 -2.07 23.86
C ARG A 150 6.86 -3.59 23.79
N ASP A 151 5.75 -4.13 23.31
CA ASP A 151 5.56 -5.58 23.19
C ASP A 151 6.39 -6.18 22.04
N GLU A 152 6.46 -5.49 20.90
CA GLU A 152 7.37 -5.83 19.79
C GLU A 152 8.84 -5.77 20.21
N ALA A 153 9.23 -4.79 21.05
CA ALA A 153 10.59 -4.69 21.58
C ALA A 153 10.93 -5.84 22.55
N LYS A 154 9.95 -6.34 23.32
CA LYS A 154 10.14 -7.53 24.18
C LYS A 154 10.20 -8.81 23.35
N PHE A 155 9.40 -8.92 22.29
CA PHE A 155 9.32 -10.10 21.43
C PHE A 155 10.55 -10.28 20.53
N ASN A 156 11.09 -9.20 19.97
CA ASN A 156 12.29 -9.23 19.10
C ASN A 156 13.58 -9.70 19.80
N VAL A 157 13.60 -9.84 21.13
CA VAL A 157 14.72 -10.43 21.87
C VAL A 157 14.75 -11.96 21.78
N GLY A 158 13.69 -12.61 21.24
CA GLY A 158 13.52 -14.07 21.32
C GLY A 158 13.31 -14.87 20.02
N SER A 159 13.19 -14.29 18.83
CA SER A 159 12.76 -15.06 17.63
C SER A 159 13.45 -14.69 16.33
N ASN A 160 14.05 -15.70 15.68
CA ASN A 160 14.52 -15.68 14.29
C ASN A 160 13.32 -15.85 13.33
N ASP A 161 12.94 -14.81 12.59
CA ASP A 161 11.75 -14.78 11.75
C ASP A 161 12.00 -15.30 10.32
N SER A 162 11.29 -16.38 9.97
CA SER A 162 11.00 -16.76 8.58
C SER A 162 9.57 -17.32 8.48
N GLU A 163 8.60 -16.59 9.01
CA GLU A 163 7.18 -16.96 8.88
C GLU A 163 6.45 -16.02 7.91
N PHE A 164 6.14 -16.53 6.72
CA PHE A 164 5.36 -15.82 5.71
C PHE A 164 3.93 -15.57 6.21
N PRO A 165 3.46 -14.30 6.28
CA PRO A 165 2.09 -14.02 6.69
C PRO A 165 1.11 -14.50 5.60
N ASN A 166 0.01 -15.14 6.03
CA ASN A 166 -1.10 -15.64 5.20
C ASN A 166 -0.91 -16.99 4.46
N LYS A 167 -0.07 -17.90 4.97
CA LYS A 167 0.22 -19.22 4.36
C LYS A 167 -1.02 -20.04 3.98
N ARG A 168 -2.03 -20.17 4.87
CA ARG A 168 -3.22 -21.03 4.65
C ARG A 168 -4.09 -20.58 3.47
N ARG A 169 -4.30 -19.26 3.32
CA ARG A 169 -5.13 -18.71 2.24
C ARG A 169 -4.45 -18.83 0.88
N ASN A 170 -3.13 -18.63 0.83
CA ASN A 170 -2.37 -18.77 -0.41
C ASN A 170 -2.35 -20.23 -0.90
N GLN A 171 -2.31 -21.20 0.02
CA GLN A 171 -2.44 -22.62 -0.33
C GLN A 171 -3.79 -22.92 -0.99
N PHE A 172 -4.90 -22.38 -0.46
CA PHE A 172 -6.22 -22.58 -1.06
C PHE A 172 -6.29 -22.09 -2.52
N PHE A 173 -5.79 -20.89 -2.80
CA PHE A 173 -5.77 -20.36 -4.17
C PHE A 173 -4.86 -21.18 -5.10
N ALA A 174 -3.72 -21.65 -4.61
CA ALA A 174 -2.82 -22.50 -5.38
C ALA A 174 -3.49 -23.84 -5.73
N THR A 175 -4.20 -24.47 -4.78
CA THR A 175 -4.95 -25.70 -5.02
C THR A 175 -6.07 -25.49 -6.03
N LEU A 176 -6.85 -24.41 -5.90
CA LEU A 176 -7.92 -24.09 -6.85
C LEU A 176 -7.37 -23.91 -8.27
N PHE A 177 -6.26 -23.16 -8.41
CA PHE A 177 -5.59 -22.97 -9.69
C PHE A 177 -5.10 -24.30 -10.29
N ALA A 178 -4.49 -25.16 -9.47
CA ALA A 178 -4.03 -26.47 -9.92
C ALA A 178 -5.18 -27.35 -10.40
N ILE A 179 -6.31 -27.40 -9.69
CA ILE A 179 -7.49 -28.16 -10.11
C ILE A 179 -8.03 -27.63 -11.44
N ILE A 180 -8.15 -26.31 -11.61
CA ILE A 180 -8.61 -25.69 -12.86
C ILE A 180 -7.65 -26.03 -14.01
N ALA A 181 -6.34 -25.96 -13.78
CA ALA A 181 -5.33 -26.29 -14.79
C ALA A 181 -5.38 -27.78 -15.17
N MET A 182 -5.51 -28.68 -14.19
CA MET A 182 -5.64 -30.12 -14.43
C MET A 182 -6.93 -30.46 -15.18
N LEU A 183 -8.06 -29.86 -14.83
CA LEU A 183 -9.33 -30.04 -15.55
C LEU A 183 -9.23 -29.51 -16.98
N SER A 184 -8.68 -28.30 -17.16
CA SER A 184 -8.45 -27.71 -18.49
C SER A 184 -7.56 -28.60 -19.34
N TYR A 185 -6.47 -29.13 -18.76
CA TYR A 185 -5.57 -30.04 -19.44
C TYR A 185 -6.25 -31.36 -19.80
N ALA A 186 -6.94 -32.00 -18.86
CA ALA A 186 -7.63 -33.28 -19.08
C ALA A 186 -8.70 -33.20 -20.17
N VAL A 187 -9.44 -32.08 -20.23
CA VAL A 187 -10.40 -31.79 -21.32
C VAL A 187 -9.66 -31.61 -22.65
N SER A 188 -8.58 -30.82 -22.68
CA SER A 188 -7.82 -30.57 -23.91
C SER A 188 -7.11 -31.81 -24.46
N ALA A 189 -6.64 -32.70 -23.57
CA ALA A 189 -5.98 -33.94 -23.91
C ALA A 189 -6.96 -35.06 -24.29
N GLY A 190 -8.28 -34.80 -24.19
CA GLY A 190 -9.32 -35.78 -24.52
C GLY A 190 -9.39 -36.97 -23.56
N ILE A 191 -8.88 -36.83 -22.33
CA ILE A 191 -8.84 -37.91 -21.31
C ILE A 191 -10.23 -38.10 -20.67
N VAL A 192 -11.14 -37.13 -20.81
CA VAL A 192 -12.50 -37.22 -20.28
C VAL A 192 -13.38 -38.01 -21.25
N GLN A 193 -13.54 -39.32 -20.98
CA GLN A 193 -14.61 -40.14 -21.57
C GLN A 193 -15.95 -39.70 -20.98
N ASN A 194 -16.89 -39.27 -21.83
CA ASN A 194 -18.26 -38.98 -21.43
C ASN A 194 -18.97 -40.30 -21.07
N PRO A 195 -19.30 -40.57 -19.79
CA PRO A 195 -19.97 -41.82 -19.40
C PRO A 195 -21.44 -41.88 -19.87
N HIS A 196 -21.96 -40.83 -20.51
CA HIS A 196 -23.37 -40.72 -20.89
C HIS A 196 -23.69 -41.26 -22.30
N ILE A 197 -22.70 -41.73 -23.06
CA ILE A 197 -22.88 -42.23 -24.44
C ILE A 197 -22.84 -43.77 -24.50
N ASP A 198 -22.17 -44.45 -23.57
CA ASP A 198 -22.01 -45.91 -23.61
C ASP A 198 -23.24 -46.70 -23.11
N ALA A 199 -24.20 -46.05 -22.46
CA ALA A 199 -25.44 -46.71 -22.02
C ALA A 199 -26.51 -46.83 -23.13
N LYS A 200 -26.28 -46.24 -24.30
CA LYS A 200 -27.26 -46.20 -25.41
C LYS A 200 -26.94 -47.15 -26.56
N SER A 201 -25.78 -47.79 -26.56
CA SER A 201 -25.34 -48.73 -27.62
C SER A 201 -25.68 -50.20 -27.34
N SER A 202 -26.24 -50.52 -26.17
CA SER A 202 -26.52 -51.91 -25.74
C SER A 202 -27.99 -52.33 -25.78
N VAL A 203 -28.91 -51.50 -26.28
CA VAL A 203 -30.36 -51.80 -26.29
C VAL A 203 -30.94 -52.05 -27.69
N ASP A 204 -30.26 -51.70 -28.78
CA ASP A 204 -30.79 -51.84 -30.15
C ASP A 204 -30.13 -52.97 -30.95
N ASN A 205 -30.10 -54.20 -30.42
CA ASN A 205 -29.75 -55.40 -31.20
C ASN A 205 -30.49 -56.64 -30.67
N GLU A 206 -31.77 -56.75 -31.00
CA GLU A 206 -32.47 -58.04 -30.99
C GLU A 206 -33.21 -58.21 -32.33
N PRO A 207 -32.89 -59.24 -33.14
CA PRO A 207 -33.57 -59.45 -34.43
C PRO A 207 -34.91 -60.15 -34.21
N MET A 208 -36.01 -59.55 -34.67
CA MET A 208 -37.28 -60.24 -34.81
C MET A 208 -37.19 -61.30 -35.91
N LEU A 209 -37.11 -62.57 -35.51
CA LEU A 209 -37.35 -63.73 -36.36
C LEU A 209 -38.87 -63.89 -36.59
N PHE A 210 -39.23 -64.04 -37.86
CA PHE A 210 -40.51 -64.58 -38.30
C PHE A 210 -40.59 -66.08 -37.96
N GLU A 211 -41.68 -66.49 -37.32
CA GLU A 211 -42.52 -67.65 -37.68
C GLU A 211 -43.93 -67.46 -37.09
#